data_AF-A0A973P7P5-F1
#
_entry.id   AF-A0A973P7P5-F1
#
_cell.length_a   1.000
_cell.length_b   1.000
_cell.length_c   1.000
_cell.angle_alpha   90.00
_cell.angle_beta   90.00
_cell.angle_gamma   90.00
#
_symmetry.space_group_name_H-M   'P 1'
#
loop_
_entity.id
_entity.type
_entity.pdbx_description
1 polymer ?
#
loop_
_entity_poly.entity_id
_entity_poly.type
_entity_poly.pdbx_seq_one_letter_code
_entity_poly.pdbx_strand_id
1 'polypeptide(L)'
;MIQDLEPMVVRHTLRIPAPGGSGPSEQALPVVRQLDAALLSAGFTLSAQARRYLAGLPEPLAAYAGARTLGAVRELVGAHVQHNMYFVDFPANVPDTVEFWWSCVAGVLADEATHGATYEQLSAGVVDLLTLPAYGRYQHTYEEMLAAHGELVAAAGDRVTVLHLGGSLEEEVRALYLALAGSSTPLGEEGLRDLEVLAGHCAAGPQPERIPVRENRAVVNRARLTAGADLLLDTVTDVLRLAAALSNGDVGLVEPTRFRALGRPVRRALLAGLDAVVAAAPAKLADVNGHREEFKRLGERLHPHEYPRWPHAASVFAVARGEVAAPTFGSRVERMLAQGDVAGALRVLGAAPGRLLRALDRLLRGCASQAERDAGVAAASQAAQSASGRVLLAVREHFLGRGR
;
A
#
# COMPACT_ATOMS: atom_id res chain seq x y z
N MET A 1 -0.95 8.27 -23.31
CA MET A 1 -1.05 7.09 -24.22
C MET A 1 -0.47 5.89 -23.48
N ILE A 2 -0.85 4.64 -23.79
CA ILE A 2 -0.33 3.46 -23.06
C ILE A 2 1.21 3.39 -23.05
N GLN A 3 1.84 3.91 -24.11
CA GLN A 3 3.29 4.03 -24.20
C GLN A 3 3.90 4.70 -22.98
N ASP A 4 3.25 5.72 -22.39
CA ASP A 4 3.73 6.44 -21.21
C ASP A 4 3.91 5.54 -19.96
N LEU A 5 3.32 4.34 -19.95
CA LEU A 5 3.42 3.36 -18.86
C LEU A 5 4.61 2.40 -19.00
N GLU A 6 5.26 2.36 -20.16
CA GLU A 6 6.41 1.47 -20.41
C GLU A 6 7.55 1.67 -19.39
N PRO A 7 7.98 2.89 -19.02
CA PRO A 7 9.06 3.08 -18.04
C PRO A 7 8.68 2.54 -16.66
N MET A 8 7.41 2.70 -16.28
CA MET A 8 6.86 2.16 -15.04
C MET A 8 6.90 0.62 -15.05
N VAL A 9 6.53 -0.02 -16.17
CA VAL A 9 6.66 -1.47 -16.33
C VAL A 9 8.10 -1.92 -16.16
N VAL A 10 9.04 -1.29 -16.87
CA VAL A 10 10.46 -1.64 -16.81
C VAL A 10 11.00 -1.46 -15.38
N ARG A 11 10.66 -0.35 -14.72
CA ARG A 11 11.10 -0.06 -13.35
C ARG A 11 10.65 -1.12 -12.33
N HIS A 12 9.40 -1.54 -12.40
CA HIS A 12 8.83 -2.49 -11.43
C HIS A 12 9.17 -3.95 -11.73
N THR A 13 9.30 -4.30 -13.01
CA THR A 13 9.39 -5.72 -13.42
C THR A 13 10.75 -6.12 -13.95
N LEU A 14 11.60 -5.15 -14.32
CA LEU A 14 12.83 -5.37 -15.08
C LEU A 14 12.60 -6.08 -16.41
N ARG A 15 11.42 -5.91 -17.01
CA ARG A 15 11.03 -6.50 -18.30
C ARG A 15 10.80 -5.42 -19.34
N ILE A 16 11.32 -5.64 -20.54
CA ILE A 16 11.15 -4.77 -21.70
C ILE A 16 9.91 -5.25 -22.47
N PRO A 17 8.84 -4.44 -22.57
CA PRO A 17 7.64 -4.82 -23.30
C PRO A 17 7.92 -5.10 -24.79
N ALA A 18 7.33 -6.17 -25.31
CA ALA A 18 7.49 -6.63 -26.68
C ALA A 18 6.20 -6.40 -27.47
N PRO A 19 6.05 -5.31 -28.25
CA PRO A 19 4.83 -5.04 -29.02
C PRO A 19 4.49 -6.06 -30.13
N GLY A 20 5.32 -7.08 -30.34
CA GLY A 20 5.14 -8.09 -31.39
C GLY A 20 5.77 -7.66 -32.71
N GLY A 21 6.29 -8.63 -33.47
CA GLY A 21 6.91 -8.41 -34.78
C GLY A 21 8.43 -8.25 -34.72
N SER A 22 9.13 -9.36 -34.50
CA SER A 22 10.56 -9.47 -34.81
C SER A 22 10.72 -10.41 -36.01
N GLY A 23 11.16 -9.89 -37.15
CA GLY A 23 11.66 -10.74 -38.25
C GLY A 23 13.14 -11.08 -38.02
N PRO A 24 13.73 -12.02 -38.79
CA PRO A 24 15.14 -12.40 -38.68
C PRO A 24 16.07 -11.36 -39.35
N SER A 25 15.88 -10.07 -39.06
CA SER A 25 16.68 -8.98 -39.60
C SER A 25 17.63 -8.47 -38.52
N GLU A 26 18.95 -8.61 -38.68
CA GLU A 26 19.94 -8.09 -37.71
C GLU A 26 20.30 -6.61 -37.92
N GLN A 27 19.43 -5.84 -38.58
CA GLN A 27 19.69 -4.45 -38.94
C GLN A 27 19.95 -3.54 -37.72
N ALA A 28 19.34 -3.84 -36.57
CA ALA A 28 19.49 -3.05 -35.35
C ALA A 28 20.65 -3.50 -34.44
N LEU A 29 21.49 -4.47 -34.86
CA LEU A 29 22.57 -4.99 -34.01
C LEU A 29 23.54 -3.90 -33.48
N PRO A 30 23.94 -2.87 -34.26
CA PRO A 30 24.76 -1.78 -33.74
C PRO A 30 24.07 -0.99 -32.63
N VAL A 31 22.79 -0.67 -32.78
CA VAL A 31 21.98 0.05 -31.78
C VAL A 31 21.84 -0.76 -30.49
N VAL A 32 21.60 -2.07 -30.61
CA VAL A 32 21.50 -2.95 -29.45
C VAL A 32 22.83 -3.06 -28.69
N ARG A 33 23.97 -3.07 -29.40
CA ARG A 33 25.29 -3.04 -28.75
C ARG A 33 25.54 -1.72 -28.01
N GLN A 34 25.15 -0.59 -28.60
CA GLN A 34 25.23 0.72 -27.92
C GLN A 34 24.36 0.77 -26.67
N LEU A 35 23.13 0.25 -26.76
CA LEU A 35 22.23 0.14 -25.61
C LEU A 35 22.83 -0.72 -24.50
N ASP A 36 23.34 -1.90 -24.83
CA ASP A 36 23.92 -2.82 -23.84
C ASP A 36 25.16 -2.20 -23.15
N ALA A 37 26.02 -1.49 -23.89
CA ALA A 37 27.13 -0.75 -23.31
C ALA A 37 26.66 0.37 -22.35
N ALA A 38 25.60 1.10 -22.72
CA ALA A 38 25.01 2.12 -21.86
C ALA A 38 24.36 1.52 -20.61
N LEU A 39 23.68 0.36 -20.73
CA LEU A 39 23.11 -0.35 -19.59
C LEU A 39 24.19 -0.87 -18.64
N LEU A 40 25.29 -1.39 -19.18
CA LEU A 40 26.42 -1.87 -18.36
C LEU A 40 27.01 -0.75 -17.51
N SER A 41 27.07 0.49 -18.03
CA SER A 41 27.50 1.65 -17.24
C SER A 41 26.57 1.99 -16.07
N ALA A 42 25.34 1.48 -16.08
CA ALA A 42 24.35 1.61 -15.01
C ALA A 42 24.19 0.33 -14.17
N GLY A 43 25.01 -0.71 -14.40
CA GLY A 43 24.92 -2.00 -13.71
C GLY A 43 23.82 -2.93 -14.25
N PHE A 44 23.41 -2.77 -15.52
CA PHE A 44 22.39 -3.60 -16.18
C PHE A 44 22.91 -4.29 -17.45
N THR A 45 22.28 -5.38 -17.85
CA THR A 45 22.50 -6.00 -19.17
C THR A 45 21.22 -6.62 -19.72
N LEU A 46 21.16 -6.79 -21.04
CA LEU A 46 20.04 -7.46 -21.69
C LEU A 46 20.17 -8.98 -21.60
N SER A 47 19.08 -9.66 -21.23
CA SER A 47 18.96 -11.11 -21.42
C SER A 47 19.18 -11.49 -22.89
N ALA A 48 19.63 -12.73 -23.14
CA ALA A 48 19.84 -13.22 -24.50
C ALA A 48 18.58 -13.15 -25.38
N GLN A 49 17.40 -13.29 -24.78
CA GLN A 49 16.11 -13.18 -25.48
C GLN A 49 15.78 -11.72 -25.82
N ALA A 50 15.96 -10.79 -24.88
CA ALA A 50 15.74 -9.35 -25.11
C ALA A 50 16.68 -8.80 -26.18
N ARG A 51 17.96 -9.19 -26.13
CA ARG A 51 18.97 -8.82 -27.14
C ARG A 51 18.56 -9.27 -28.54
N ARG A 52 18.18 -10.55 -28.69
CA ARG A 52 17.74 -11.12 -29.97
C ARG A 52 16.49 -10.42 -30.51
N TYR A 53 15.52 -10.16 -29.64
CA TYR A 53 14.30 -9.46 -30.00
C TYR A 53 14.58 -8.05 -30.52
N LEU A 54 15.33 -7.24 -29.75
CA LEU A 54 15.66 -5.87 -30.15
C LEU A 54 16.51 -5.82 -31.43
N ALA A 55 17.42 -6.78 -31.61
CA ALA A 55 18.23 -6.86 -32.82
C ALA A 55 17.40 -7.17 -34.07
N GLY A 56 16.28 -7.89 -33.90
CA GLY A 56 15.30 -8.26 -34.92
C GLY A 56 14.32 -7.16 -35.32
N LEU A 57 14.33 -6.01 -34.64
CA LEU A 57 13.47 -4.86 -34.94
C LEU A 57 14.08 -3.97 -36.04
N PRO A 58 13.25 -3.23 -36.79
CA PRO A 58 13.73 -2.09 -37.57
C PRO A 58 14.53 -1.13 -36.69
N GLU A 59 15.64 -0.60 -37.20
CA GLU A 59 16.56 0.27 -36.45
C GLU A 59 15.86 1.43 -35.71
N PRO A 60 14.89 2.18 -36.30
CA PRO A 60 14.21 3.25 -35.59
C PRO A 60 13.39 2.77 -34.38
N LEU A 61 12.78 1.59 -34.48
CA LEU A 61 12.00 1.00 -33.39
C LEU A 61 12.90 0.45 -32.28
N ALA A 62 14.04 -0.15 -32.65
CA ALA A 62 15.06 -0.59 -31.69
C ALA A 62 15.67 0.60 -30.94
N ALA A 63 15.97 1.70 -31.64
CA ALA A 63 16.48 2.93 -31.03
C ALA A 63 15.45 3.55 -30.08
N TYR A 64 14.18 3.59 -30.47
CA TYR A 64 13.10 4.06 -29.62
C TYR A 64 12.97 3.22 -28.34
N ALA A 65 12.85 1.90 -28.47
CA ALA A 65 12.74 0.98 -27.32
C ALA A 65 13.98 1.06 -26.41
N GLY A 66 15.17 1.19 -27.00
CA GLY A 66 16.42 1.35 -26.28
C GLY A 66 16.49 2.64 -25.47
N ALA A 67 16.10 3.78 -26.06
CA ALA A 67 16.07 5.06 -25.36
C ALA A 67 15.08 5.04 -24.18
N ARG A 68 13.90 4.43 -24.36
CA ARG A 68 12.87 4.28 -23.32
C ARG A 68 13.36 3.38 -22.17
N THR A 69 13.93 2.23 -22.52
CA THR A 69 14.48 1.27 -21.55
C THR A 69 15.61 1.91 -20.74
N LEU A 70 16.56 2.58 -21.41
CA LEU A 70 17.67 3.26 -20.74
C LEU A 70 17.18 4.40 -19.85
N GLY A 71 16.16 5.15 -20.29
CA GLY A 71 15.51 6.17 -19.47
C GLY A 71 14.93 5.58 -18.17
N ALA A 72 14.17 4.48 -18.27
CA ALA A 72 13.59 3.80 -17.11
C ALA A 72 14.65 3.25 -16.14
N VAL A 73 15.76 2.71 -16.67
CA VAL A 73 16.88 2.23 -15.85
C VAL A 73 17.58 3.39 -15.14
N ARG A 74 17.82 4.51 -15.83
CA ARG A 74 18.38 5.72 -15.22
C ARG A 74 17.47 6.28 -14.12
N GLU A 75 16.16 6.17 -14.29
CA GLU A 75 15.20 6.52 -13.24
C GLU A 75 15.36 5.61 -12.03
N LEU A 76 15.39 4.29 -12.26
CA LEU A 76 15.52 3.27 -11.21
C LEU A 76 16.80 3.44 -10.37
N VAL A 77 17.94 3.74 -10.99
CA VAL A 77 19.21 3.97 -10.27
C VAL A 77 19.39 5.41 -9.78
N GLY A 78 18.39 6.28 -9.96
CA GLY A 78 18.47 7.68 -9.53
C GLY A 78 19.40 8.57 -10.38
N ALA A 79 19.94 8.07 -11.50
CA ALA A 79 20.86 8.81 -12.37
C ALA A 79 20.22 10.01 -13.12
N HIS A 80 18.90 10.17 -13.00
CA HIS A 80 18.15 11.32 -13.51
C HIS A 80 18.19 12.54 -12.57
N VAL A 81 18.66 12.37 -11.32
CA VAL A 81 18.76 13.43 -10.32
C VAL A 81 20.15 13.45 -9.71
N GLN A 82 20.76 14.63 -9.61
CA GLN A 82 21.98 14.82 -8.83
C GLN A 82 21.64 14.76 -7.34
N HIS A 83 21.82 13.58 -6.75
CA HIS A 83 21.70 13.39 -5.30
C HIS A 83 22.98 13.83 -4.63
N ASN A 84 22.91 14.91 -3.85
CA ASN A 84 24.01 15.35 -3.02
C ASN A 84 23.79 14.93 -1.55
N MET A 85 24.87 14.85 -0.79
CA MET A 85 24.84 14.47 0.62
C MET A 85 25.20 15.68 1.46
N TYR A 86 24.64 15.80 2.67
CA TYR A 86 25.01 16.93 3.55
C TYR A 86 26.44 16.84 4.05
N PHE A 87 26.97 15.62 4.19
CA PHE A 87 28.34 15.35 4.60
C PHE A 87 29.09 14.70 3.45
N VAL A 88 30.20 15.32 3.05
CA VAL A 88 30.98 14.95 1.87
C VAL A 88 31.67 13.59 1.97
N ASP A 89 31.72 12.99 3.16
CA ASP A 89 32.37 11.68 3.40
C ASP A 89 31.37 10.60 3.87
N PHE A 90 30.05 10.84 3.80
CA PHE A 90 29.04 9.90 4.30
C PHE A 90 29.23 8.49 3.68
N PRO A 91 29.20 7.39 4.48
CA PRO A 91 28.72 7.32 5.87
C PRO A 91 29.77 7.65 6.93
N ALA A 92 31.00 7.99 6.56
CA ALA A 92 32.03 8.43 7.50
C ALA A 92 31.84 9.91 7.88
N ASN A 93 32.42 10.31 9.03
CA ASN A 93 32.46 11.70 9.50
C ASN A 93 31.11 12.41 9.62
N VAL A 94 30.01 11.65 9.78
CA VAL A 94 28.70 12.21 10.12
C VAL A 94 28.72 12.63 11.58
N PRO A 95 28.54 13.93 11.91
CA PRO A 95 28.54 14.38 13.29
C PRO A 95 27.37 13.74 14.07
N ASP A 96 27.69 13.02 15.14
CA ASP A 96 26.74 12.40 16.07
C ASP A 96 26.74 13.08 17.45
N THR A 97 27.42 14.22 17.57
CA THR A 97 27.63 14.94 18.82
C THR A 97 26.69 16.13 18.97
N VAL A 98 26.22 16.38 20.20
CA VAL A 98 25.36 17.53 20.55
C VAL A 98 26.10 18.85 20.29
N GLU A 99 27.42 18.84 20.47
CA GLU A 99 28.32 19.96 20.26
C GLU A 99 28.28 20.49 18.82
N PHE A 100 28.23 19.59 17.83
CA PHE A 100 28.10 19.99 16.43
C PHE A 100 26.76 20.70 16.18
N TRP A 101 25.66 20.14 16.67
CA TRP A 101 24.33 20.74 16.50
C TRP A 101 24.20 22.07 17.24
N TRP A 102 24.77 22.17 18.45
CA TRP A 102 24.84 23.43 19.19
C TRP A 102 25.65 24.48 18.43
N SER A 103 26.76 24.09 17.80
CA SER A 103 27.56 25.03 16.99
C SER A 103 26.77 25.57 15.79
N CYS A 104 25.92 24.75 15.16
CA CYS A 104 25.04 25.18 14.07
C CYS A 104 24.02 26.22 14.56
N VAL A 105 23.39 26.00 15.71
CA VAL A 105 22.41 26.94 16.30
C VAL A 105 23.10 28.22 16.76
N ALA A 106 24.21 28.10 17.48
CA ALA A 106 24.98 29.24 17.99
C ALA A 106 25.50 30.12 16.85
N GLY A 107 25.95 29.53 15.74
CA GLY A 107 26.40 30.26 14.56
C GLY A 107 25.30 31.13 13.93
N VAL A 108 24.06 30.64 13.89
CA VAL A 108 22.91 31.39 13.37
C VAL A 108 22.45 32.48 14.34
N LEU A 109 22.48 32.22 15.64
CA LEU A 109 22.13 33.23 16.64
C LEU A 109 23.14 34.40 16.69
N ALA A 110 24.38 34.17 16.25
CA ALA A 110 25.42 35.19 16.15
C ALA A 110 25.32 36.06 14.88
N ASP A 111 24.50 35.66 13.89
CA ASP A 111 24.30 36.40 12.63
C ASP A 111 23.01 37.23 12.68
N GLU A 112 23.14 38.55 12.68
CA GLU A 112 22.01 39.49 12.76
C GLU A 112 20.95 39.29 11.65
N ALA A 113 21.34 38.75 10.48
CA ALA A 113 20.42 38.55 9.37
C ALA A 113 19.53 37.31 9.51
N THR A 114 19.98 36.29 10.25
CA THR A 114 19.29 34.98 10.36
C THR A 114 18.81 34.67 11.79
N HIS A 115 19.28 35.42 12.78
CA HIS A 115 18.93 35.30 14.21
C HIS A 115 17.41 35.29 14.50
N GLY A 116 16.63 36.18 13.87
CA GLY A 116 15.20 36.37 14.21
C GLY A 116 14.33 35.13 14.00
N ALA A 117 14.49 34.45 12.86
CA ALA A 117 13.66 33.28 12.51
C ALA A 117 14.02 32.04 13.35
N THR A 118 15.29 31.85 13.67
CA THR A 118 15.74 30.72 14.51
C THR A 118 15.40 30.94 15.99
N TYR A 119 15.45 32.19 16.47
CA TYR A 119 15.01 32.54 17.81
C TYR A 119 13.51 32.25 18.01
N GLU A 120 12.67 32.59 17.03
CA GLU A 120 11.24 32.29 17.06
C GLU A 120 10.97 30.78 17.13
N GLN A 121 11.64 29.98 16.32
CA GLN A 121 11.55 28.51 16.37
C GLN A 121 11.98 27.94 17.73
N LEU A 122 13.13 28.38 18.26
CA LEU A 122 13.60 27.99 19.59
C LEU A 122 12.57 28.31 20.68
N SER A 123 11.94 29.48 20.61
CA SER A 123 10.90 29.89 21.57
C SER A 123 9.62 29.02 21.49
N ALA A 124 9.36 28.40 20.33
CA ALA A 124 8.30 27.41 20.15
C ALA A 124 8.71 25.99 20.59
N GLY A 125 9.96 25.79 21.02
CA GLY A 125 10.47 24.54 21.59
C GLY A 125 11.04 23.53 20.58
N VAL A 126 11.07 23.87 19.29
CA VAL A 126 11.59 22.99 18.22
C VAL A 126 12.29 23.84 17.16
N VAL A 127 13.45 23.40 16.68
CA VAL A 127 14.17 24.03 15.56
C VAL A 127 14.24 23.07 14.39
N ASP A 128 13.86 23.55 13.21
CA ASP A 128 14.09 22.83 11.96
C ASP A 128 15.55 23.00 11.53
N LEU A 129 16.33 21.93 11.70
CA LEU A 129 17.76 21.91 11.36
C LEU A 129 18.01 22.19 9.87
N LEU A 130 17.06 21.87 8.98
CA LEU A 130 17.18 22.14 7.54
C LEU A 130 17.11 23.63 7.21
N THR A 131 16.73 24.48 8.18
CA THR A 131 16.77 25.93 8.02
C THR A 131 18.13 26.53 8.41
N LEU A 132 19.00 25.77 9.09
CA LEU A 132 20.31 26.25 9.54
C LEU A 132 21.31 26.23 8.39
N PRO A 133 21.98 27.33 8.03
CA PRO A 133 22.89 27.39 6.88
C PRO A 133 24.05 26.38 6.92
N ALA A 134 24.55 26.05 8.12
CA ALA A 134 25.64 25.10 8.31
C ALA A 134 25.25 23.63 8.10
N TYR A 135 23.94 23.32 8.09
CA TYR A 135 23.42 21.96 7.88
C TYR A 135 22.47 21.88 6.69
N GLY A 136 21.43 22.71 6.63
CA GLY A 136 20.42 22.74 5.58
C GLY A 136 20.89 23.16 4.18
N ARG A 137 22.18 23.45 4.00
CA ARG A 137 22.81 23.68 2.70
C ARG A 137 24.01 22.77 2.54
N TYR A 138 24.21 22.28 1.32
CA TYR A 138 25.42 21.53 0.98
C TYR A 138 26.64 22.45 1.06
N GLN A 139 27.61 22.09 1.91
CA GLN A 139 28.85 22.85 2.11
C GLN A 139 29.94 22.53 1.08
N HIS A 140 29.57 21.77 0.05
CA HIS A 140 30.44 21.26 -0.99
C HIS A 140 29.62 21.08 -2.27
N THR A 141 30.33 21.05 -3.39
CA THR A 141 29.77 20.78 -4.71
C THR A 141 29.55 19.28 -4.91
N TYR A 142 28.68 18.94 -5.85
CA TYR A 142 28.46 17.55 -6.25
C TYR A 142 29.75 16.89 -6.78
N GLU A 143 30.60 17.64 -7.48
CA GLU A 143 31.87 17.14 -8.01
C GLU A 143 32.86 16.79 -6.90
N GLU A 144 32.96 17.62 -5.86
CA GLU A 144 33.78 17.35 -4.68
C GLU A 144 33.28 16.11 -3.93
N MET A 145 31.96 15.93 -3.81
CA MET A 145 31.38 14.71 -3.23
C MET A 145 31.73 13.47 -4.05
N LEU A 146 31.60 13.50 -5.37
CA LEU A 146 31.98 12.35 -6.21
C LEU A 146 33.47 12.00 -6.08
N ALA A 147 34.33 13.01 -6.00
CA ALA A 147 35.76 12.81 -5.81
C ALA A 147 36.08 12.14 -4.45
N ALA A 148 35.42 12.57 -3.37
CA ALA A 148 35.58 11.99 -2.03
C ALA A 148 35.11 10.52 -1.95
N HIS A 149 34.12 10.13 -2.75
CA HIS A 149 33.56 8.78 -2.76
C HIS A 149 34.12 7.85 -3.85
N GLY A 150 35.22 8.21 -4.50
CA GLY A 150 35.83 7.37 -5.53
C GLY A 150 36.09 5.92 -5.08
N GLU A 151 36.43 5.72 -3.80
CA GLU A 151 36.66 4.38 -3.23
C GLU A 151 35.37 3.56 -3.03
N LEU A 152 34.22 4.21 -2.80
CA LEU A 152 32.92 3.52 -2.67
C LEU A 152 32.49 2.86 -3.99
N VAL A 153 32.91 3.43 -5.13
CA VAL A 153 32.66 2.85 -6.45
C VAL A 153 33.28 1.46 -6.57
N ALA A 154 34.49 1.27 -6.03
CA ALA A 154 35.16 -0.02 -6.02
C ALA A 154 34.48 -1.04 -5.06
N ALA A 155 33.82 -0.57 -4.00
CA ALA A 155 33.17 -1.40 -3.00
C ALA A 155 31.77 -1.91 -3.40
N ALA A 156 31.10 -1.27 -4.37
CA ALA A 156 29.76 -1.66 -4.82
C ALA A 156 29.70 -3.08 -5.45
N GLY A 157 30.85 -3.60 -5.91
CA GLY A 157 30.99 -4.92 -6.52
C GLY A 157 30.37 -5.03 -7.92
N ASP A 158 30.80 -6.03 -8.70
CA ASP A 158 30.35 -6.26 -10.08
C ASP A 158 28.97 -6.95 -10.16
N ARG A 159 27.94 -6.34 -9.56
CA ARG A 159 26.56 -6.85 -9.66
C ARG A 159 25.89 -6.28 -10.90
N VAL A 160 25.63 -7.15 -11.87
CA VAL A 160 24.86 -6.80 -13.08
C VAL A 160 23.44 -7.34 -12.97
N THR A 161 22.47 -6.44 -13.08
CA THR A 161 21.04 -6.77 -13.11
C THR A 161 20.59 -7.08 -14.54
N VAL A 162 19.87 -8.17 -14.74
CA VAL A 162 19.44 -8.59 -16.09
C VAL A 162 18.05 -8.04 -16.41
N LEU A 163 17.91 -7.36 -17.55
CA LEU A 163 16.63 -6.99 -18.13
C LEU A 163 16.11 -8.11 -19.02
N HIS A 164 14.89 -8.55 -18.74
CA HIS A 164 14.24 -9.66 -19.44
C HIS A 164 13.32 -9.17 -20.54
N LEU A 165 13.00 -10.03 -21.51
CA LEU A 165 11.94 -9.74 -22.46
C LEU A 165 10.56 -9.95 -21.80
N GLY A 166 9.68 -8.96 -21.97
CA GLY A 166 8.29 -9.00 -21.54
C GLY A 166 7.34 -9.56 -22.60
N GLY A 167 6.07 -9.70 -22.23
CA GLY A 167 4.96 -9.80 -23.17
C GLY A 167 4.63 -8.44 -23.80
N SER A 168 3.46 -8.33 -24.42
CA SER A 168 2.99 -7.05 -24.94
C SER A 168 2.85 -6.00 -23.83
N LEU A 169 2.95 -4.71 -24.18
CA LEU A 169 2.82 -3.63 -23.20
C LEU A 169 1.49 -3.70 -22.43
N GLU A 170 0.40 -4.05 -23.10
CA GLU A 170 -0.92 -4.24 -22.45
C GLU A 170 -0.91 -5.39 -21.43
N GLU A 171 -0.24 -6.50 -21.75
CA GLU A 171 -0.13 -7.64 -20.84
C GLU A 171 0.73 -7.31 -19.61
N GLU A 172 1.86 -6.65 -19.81
CA GLU A 172 2.76 -6.27 -18.71
C GLU A 172 2.12 -5.19 -17.81
N VAL A 173 1.46 -4.18 -18.39
CA VAL A 173 0.71 -3.16 -17.63
C VAL A 173 -0.40 -3.82 -16.79
N ARG A 174 -1.16 -4.74 -17.38
CA ARG A 174 -2.21 -5.48 -16.66
C ARG A 174 -1.61 -6.36 -15.56
N ALA A 175 -0.53 -7.09 -15.84
CA ALA A 175 0.12 -7.93 -14.86
C ALA A 175 0.66 -7.11 -13.68
N LEU A 176 1.28 -5.97 -13.95
CA LEU A 176 1.79 -5.05 -12.93
C LEU A 176 0.65 -4.47 -12.09
N TYR A 177 -0.44 -4.03 -12.72
CA TYR A 177 -1.64 -3.58 -11.99
C TYR A 177 -2.14 -4.64 -11.01
N LEU A 178 -2.32 -5.88 -11.47
CA LEU A 178 -2.82 -6.97 -10.64
C LEU A 178 -1.85 -7.30 -9.49
N ALA A 179 -0.55 -7.26 -9.75
CA ALA A 179 0.48 -7.50 -8.74
C ALA A 179 0.50 -6.41 -7.65
N LEU A 180 0.51 -5.13 -8.04
CA LEU A 180 0.54 -4.02 -7.08
C LEU A 180 -0.78 -3.92 -6.29
N ALA A 181 -1.92 -4.03 -6.97
CA ALA A 181 -3.22 -4.00 -6.31
C ALA A 181 -3.41 -5.20 -5.36
N GLY A 182 -2.92 -6.39 -5.73
CA GLY A 182 -2.99 -7.61 -4.94
C GLY A 182 -1.92 -7.77 -3.86
N SER A 183 -0.95 -6.86 -3.76
CA SER A 183 0.16 -6.95 -2.81
C SER A 183 -0.34 -7.07 -1.36
N SER A 184 0.21 -8.03 -0.61
CA SER A 184 0.01 -8.16 0.83
C SER A 184 0.86 -7.21 1.67
N THR A 185 1.85 -6.56 1.05
CA THR A 185 2.74 -5.60 1.69
C THR A 185 2.29 -4.19 1.32
N PRO A 186 2.15 -3.28 2.29
CA PRO A 186 1.85 -1.87 2.02
C PRO A 186 2.86 -1.27 1.02
N LEU A 187 2.35 -0.54 0.03
CA LEU A 187 3.18 0.15 -0.95
C LEU A 187 3.69 1.48 -0.37
N GLY A 188 4.89 1.89 -0.76
CA GLY A 188 5.37 3.25 -0.53
C GLY A 188 4.62 4.29 -1.37
N GLU A 189 4.86 5.58 -1.14
CA GLU A 189 4.15 6.67 -1.83
C GLU A 189 4.23 6.57 -3.35
N GLU A 190 5.42 6.31 -3.89
CA GLU A 190 5.65 6.15 -5.32
C GLU A 190 4.85 4.97 -5.88
N GLY A 191 4.88 3.82 -5.18
CA GLY A 191 4.09 2.65 -5.56
C GLY A 191 2.59 2.91 -5.54
N LEU A 192 2.08 3.74 -4.62
CA LEU A 192 0.67 4.15 -4.60
C LEU A 192 0.31 5.09 -5.77
N ARG A 193 1.22 5.99 -6.16
CA ARG A 193 1.04 6.86 -7.34
C ARG A 193 1.01 6.03 -8.62
N ASP A 194 1.92 5.08 -8.75
CA ASP A 194 1.96 4.15 -9.88
C ASP A 194 0.70 3.28 -9.94
N LEU A 195 0.28 2.74 -8.79
CA LEU A 195 -0.97 1.97 -8.68
C LEU A 195 -2.19 2.78 -9.11
N GLU A 196 -2.26 4.07 -8.79
CA GLU A 196 -3.36 4.93 -9.21
C GLU A 196 -3.46 5.03 -10.74
N VAL A 197 -2.32 5.30 -11.39
CA VAL A 197 -2.25 5.42 -12.85
C VAL A 197 -2.63 4.09 -13.51
N LEU A 198 -2.06 2.99 -13.03
CA LEU A 198 -2.35 1.64 -13.52
C LEU A 198 -3.81 1.24 -13.32
N ALA A 199 -4.39 1.54 -12.15
CA ALA A 199 -5.79 1.27 -11.85
C ALA A 199 -6.74 2.09 -12.73
N GLY A 200 -6.36 3.31 -13.11
CA GLY A 200 -7.11 4.12 -14.05
C GLY A 200 -7.15 3.50 -15.44
N HIS A 201 -5.98 3.07 -15.94
CA HIS A 201 -5.88 2.38 -17.24
C HIS A 201 -6.60 1.02 -17.23
N CYS A 202 -6.47 0.25 -16.14
CA CYS A 202 -7.03 -1.10 -16.03
C CYS A 202 -8.46 -1.15 -15.45
N ALA A 203 -9.15 -0.01 -15.31
CA ALA A 203 -10.44 0.06 -14.62
C ALA A 203 -11.54 -0.82 -15.27
N ALA A 204 -11.53 -0.95 -16.59
CA ALA A 204 -12.48 -1.78 -17.35
C ALA A 204 -12.00 -3.23 -17.55
N GLY A 205 -10.76 -3.55 -17.17
CA GLY A 205 -10.15 -4.85 -17.36
C GLY A 205 -10.33 -5.82 -16.19
N PRO A 206 -9.65 -6.97 -16.21
CA PRO A 206 -9.59 -7.90 -15.08
C PRO A 206 -9.12 -7.20 -13.79
N GLN A 207 -9.73 -7.57 -12.67
CA GLN A 207 -9.44 -7.01 -11.34
C GLN A 207 -8.75 -8.06 -10.46
N PRO A 208 -7.94 -7.65 -9.46
CA PRO A 208 -7.33 -8.59 -8.53
C PRO A 208 -8.41 -9.34 -7.74
N GLU A 209 -8.20 -10.65 -7.51
CA GLU A 209 -9.13 -11.47 -6.73
C GLU A 209 -9.33 -10.91 -5.31
N ARG A 210 -8.25 -10.36 -4.73
CA ARG A 210 -8.24 -9.77 -3.40
C ARG A 210 -7.33 -8.55 -3.38
N ILE A 211 -7.77 -7.51 -2.65
CA ILE A 211 -6.97 -6.35 -2.31
C ILE A 211 -6.84 -6.32 -0.78
N PRO A 212 -5.78 -6.92 -0.20
CA PRO A 212 -5.65 -7.10 1.24
C PRO A 212 -5.25 -5.79 1.95
N VAL A 213 -4.43 -4.95 1.30
CA VAL A 213 -4.00 -3.65 1.83
C VAL A 213 -5.08 -2.60 1.60
N ARG A 214 -5.45 -1.88 2.65
CA ARG A 214 -6.59 -0.94 2.66
C ARG A 214 -6.30 0.30 1.84
N GLU A 215 -5.06 0.77 1.89
CA GLU A 215 -4.52 1.90 1.15
C GLU A 215 -4.58 1.62 -0.36
N ASN A 216 -4.10 0.45 -0.78
CA ASN A 216 -4.20 0.00 -2.17
C ASN A 216 -5.66 -0.03 -2.64
N ARG A 217 -6.57 -0.56 -1.80
CA ARG A 217 -8.01 -0.61 -2.13
C ARG A 217 -8.61 0.80 -2.30
N ALA A 218 -8.23 1.75 -1.45
CA ALA A 218 -8.70 3.12 -1.57
C ALA A 218 -8.21 3.78 -2.85
N VAL A 219 -6.94 3.59 -3.21
CA VAL A 219 -6.35 4.09 -4.47
C VAL A 219 -7.04 3.48 -5.68
N VAL A 220 -7.19 2.15 -5.72
CA VAL A 220 -7.88 1.46 -6.81
C VAL A 220 -9.31 1.97 -6.96
N ASN A 221 -10.05 2.10 -5.87
CA ASN A 221 -11.42 2.60 -5.93
C ASN A 221 -11.52 4.08 -6.32
N ARG A 222 -10.54 4.91 -5.97
CA ARG A 222 -10.46 6.30 -6.46
C ARG A 222 -10.32 6.33 -7.97
N ALA A 223 -9.41 5.54 -8.53
CA ALA A 223 -9.22 5.44 -9.97
C ALA A 223 -10.47 4.89 -10.68
N ARG A 224 -11.13 3.88 -10.10
CA ARG A 224 -12.37 3.30 -10.63
C ARG A 224 -13.53 4.29 -10.62
N LEU A 225 -13.67 5.13 -9.58
CA LEU A 225 -14.66 6.22 -9.57
C LEU A 225 -14.44 7.19 -10.72
N THR A 226 -13.19 7.61 -10.94
CA THR A 226 -12.84 8.52 -12.04
C THR A 226 -13.16 7.90 -13.40
N ALA A 227 -12.93 6.60 -13.56
CA ALA A 227 -13.27 5.84 -14.76
C ALA A 227 -14.77 5.50 -14.90
N GLY A 228 -15.60 5.79 -13.88
CA GLY A 228 -17.02 5.43 -13.88
C GLY A 228 -17.29 3.93 -13.70
N ALA A 229 -16.33 3.17 -13.17
CA ALA A 229 -16.44 1.74 -12.93
C ALA A 229 -16.94 1.43 -11.51
N ASP A 230 -17.51 0.24 -11.31
CA ASP A 230 -18.05 -0.20 -10.02
C ASP A 230 -16.96 -0.33 -8.94
N LEU A 231 -17.29 -0.02 -7.69
CA LEU A 231 -16.33 -0.07 -6.59
C LEU A 231 -16.02 -1.51 -6.14
N LEU A 232 -14.75 -1.79 -5.82
CA LEU A 232 -14.26 -3.02 -5.21
C LEU A 232 -14.22 -2.88 -3.67
N LEU A 233 -15.40 -2.92 -3.05
CA LEU A 233 -15.54 -2.81 -1.58
C LEU A 233 -15.66 -4.20 -0.95
N ASP A 234 -14.98 -4.40 0.17
CA ASP A 234 -15.20 -5.60 1.01
C ASP A 234 -16.02 -5.21 2.23
N THR A 235 -15.67 -4.11 2.92
CA THR A 235 -16.34 -3.69 4.15
C THR A 235 -17.05 -2.34 3.98
N VAL A 236 -17.99 -2.04 4.88
CA VAL A 236 -18.59 -0.71 4.96
C VAL A 236 -17.52 0.36 5.27
N THR A 237 -16.48 -0.01 6.01
CA THR A 237 -15.37 0.88 6.35
C THR A 237 -14.51 1.24 5.13
N ASP A 238 -14.49 0.41 4.08
CA ASP A 238 -13.78 0.76 2.84
C ASP A 238 -14.38 1.99 2.15
N VAL A 239 -15.68 2.24 2.36
CA VAL A 239 -16.35 3.47 1.90
C VAL A 239 -15.87 4.70 2.68
N LEU A 240 -15.66 4.57 4.00
CA LEU A 240 -15.04 5.65 4.79
C LEU A 240 -13.61 5.94 4.31
N ARG A 241 -12.82 4.88 4.07
CA ARG A 241 -11.45 5.01 3.58
C ARG A 241 -11.37 5.69 2.22
N LEU A 242 -12.28 5.31 1.31
CA LEU A 242 -12.40 5.96 0.01
C LEU A 242 -12.85 7.42 0.14
N ALA A 243 -13.83 7.71 0.99
CA ALA A 243 -14.26 9.08 1.25
C ALA A 243 -13.15 9.94 1.87
N ALA A 244 -12.30 9.34 2.72
CA ALA A 244 -11.12 9.98 3.28
C ALA A 244 -10.10 10.28 2.19
N ALA A 245 -9.78 9.30 1.33
CA ALA A 245 -8.87 9.48 0.19
C ALA A 245 -9.35 10.59 -0.77
N LEU A 246 -10.66 10.66 -1.05
CA LEU A 246 -11.26 11.71 -1.90
C LEU A 246 -11.24 13.10 -1.24
N SER A 247 -11.08 13.14 0.09
CA SER A 247 -10.99 14.37 0.86
C SER A 247 -9.55 14.79 1.18
N ASN A 248 -8.55 14.06 0.66
CA ASN A 248 -7.13 14.16 1.01
C ASN A 248 -6.88 13.98 2.52
N GLY A 249 -7.63 13.08 3.16
CA GLY A 249 -7.43 12.70 4.57
C GLY A 249 -6.71 11.35 4.71
N ASP A 250 -6.54 10.92 5.96
CA ASP A 250 -5.88 9.67 6.31
C ASP A 250 -6.75 8.43 5.98
N VAL A 251 -6.27 7.60 5.06
CA VAL A 251 -6.91 6.35 4.64
C VAL A 251 -6.86 5.28 5.74
N GLY A 252 -5.89 5.36 6.64
CA GLY A 252 -5.80 4.52 7.84
C GLY A 252 -6.94 4.78 8.82
N LEU A 253 -7.60 5.94 8.73
CA LEU A 253 -8.60 6.44 9.68
C LEU A 253 -8.04 6.56 11.12
N VAL A 254 -6.73 6.77 11.26
CA VAL A 254 -6.09 7.10 12.54
C VAL A 254 -6.40 8.56 12.87
N GLU A 255 -6.24 9.45 11.89
CA GLU A 255 -6.59 10.85 12.04
C GLU A 255 -8.02 11.17 11.56
N PRO A 256 -8.78 11.99 12.30
CA PRO A 256 -10.11 12.41 11.87
C PRO A 256 -10.07 13.14 10.52
N THR A 257 -10.80 12.64 9.52
CA THR A 257 -10.88 13.29 8.22
C THR A 257 -12.01 14.33 8.15
N ARG A 258 -11.68 15.54 7.67
CA ARG A 258 -12.67 16.54 7.28
C ARG A 258 -13.19 16.26 5.87
N PHE A 259 -14.35 15.61 5.76
CA PHE A 259 -14.92 15.26 4.46
C PHE A 259 -15.29 16.50 3.64
N ARG A 260 -14.81 16.52 2.39
CA ARG A 260 -15.13 17.56 1.39
C ARG A 260 -16.54 17.39 0.86
N ALA A 261 -17.05 18.43 0.17
CA ALA A 261 -18.28 18.30 -0.60
C ALA A 261 -18.09 17.27 -1.73
N LEU A 262 -19.00 16.31 -1.83
CA LEU A 262 -18.95 15.24 -2.83
C LEU A 262 -19.96 15.51 -3.94
N GLY A 263 -19.52 15.40 -5.20
CA GLY A 263 -20.40 15.53 -6.35
C GLY A 263 -21.49 14.44 -6.38
N ARG A 264 -22.63 14.72 -7.02
CA ARG A 264 -23.76 13.78 -7.12
C ARG A 264 -23.36 12.37 -7.61
N PRO A 265 -22.51 12.20 -8.65
CA PRO A 265 -22.08 10.87 -9.10
C PRO A 265 -21.32 10.09 -8.02
N VAL A 266 -20.41 10.77 -7.30
CA VAL A 266 -19.63 10.17 -6.23
C VAL A 266 -20.53 9.75 -5.06
N ARG A 267 -21.45 10.63 -4.62
CA ARG A 267 -22.42 10.29 -3.56
C ARG A 267 -23.21 9.04 -3.92
N ARG A 268 -23.68 8.97 -5.16
CA ARG A 268 -24.43 7.82 -5.70
C ARG A 268 -23.60 6.54 -5.70
N ALA A 269 -22.34 6.59 -6.14
CA ALA A 269 -21.47 5.42 -6.17
C ALA A 269 -21.15 4.89 -4.76
N LEU A 270 -20.86 5.80 -3.81
CA LEU A 270 -20.60 5.42 -2.42
C LEU A 270 -21.82 4.79 -1.74
N LEU A 271 -23.01 5.36 -1.95
CA LEU A 271 -24.26 4.80 -1.43
C LEU A 271 -24.60 3.45 -2.07
N ALA A 272 -24.47 3.31 -3.38
CA ALA A 272 -24.66 2.03 -4.07
C ALA A 272 -23.67 0.96 -3.55
N GLY A 273 -22.41 1.35 -3.32
CA GLY A 273 -21.39 0.47 -2.77
C GLY A 273 -21.70 0.00 -1.34
N LEU A 274 -22.13 0.91 -0.44
CA LEU A 274 -22.60 0.55 0.90
C LEU A 274 -23.79 -0.42 0.83
N ASP A 275 -24.74 -0.12 -0.05
CA ASP A 275 -25.94 -0.93 -0.23
C ASP A 275 -25.59 -2.36 -0.65
N ALA A 276 -24.75 -2.53 -1.65
CA ALA A 276 -24.30 -3.83 -2.15
C ALA A 276 -23.53 -4.64 -1.09
N VAL A 277 -22.60 -4.01 -0.35
CA VAL A 277 -21.83 -4.68 0.71
C VAL A 277 -22.75 -5.22 1.81
N VAL A 278 -23.72 -4.41 2.25
CA VAL A 278 -24.64 -4.79 3.33
C VAL A 278 -25.69 -5.78 2.84
N ALA A 279 -26.20 -5.64 1.61
CA ALA A 279 -27.13 -6.60 1.02
C ALA A 279 -26.50 -8.00 0.90
N ALA A 280 -25.23 -8.08 0.46
CA ALA A 280 -24.52 -9.34 0.33
C ALA A 280 -24.14 -9.95 1.68
N ALA A 281 -23.81 -9.13 2.69
CA ALA A 281 -23.41 -9.61 4.00
C ALA A 281 -23.88 -8.67 5.14
N PRO A 282 -25.13 -8.81 5.61
CA PRO A 282 -25.70 -7.92 6.63
C PRO A 282 -24.90 -7.85 7.94
N ALA A 283 -24.15 -8.91 8.26
CA ALA A 283 -23.27 -8.93 9.43
C ALA A 283 -22.16 -7.86 9.40
N LYS A 284 -21.80 -7.34 8.22
CA LYS A 284 -20.80 -6.27 8.05
C LYS A 284 -21.27 -4.92 8.62
N LEU A 285 -22.57 -4.76 8.92
CA LEU A 285 -23.08 -3.58 9.64
C LEU A 285 -22.44 -3.42 11.03
N ALA A 286 -21.97 -4.51 11.63
CA ALA A 286 -21.29 -4.43 12.92
C ALA A 286 -20.02 -3.57 12.90
N ASP A 287 -19.35 -3.44 11.74
CA ASP A 287 -18.11 -2.69 11.59
C ASP A 287 -18.34 -1.17 11.73
N VAL A 288 -19.58 -0.71 11.54
CA VAL A 288 -19.99 0.70 11.76
C VAL A 288 -19.72 1.15 13.19
N ASN A 289 -19.84 0.24 14.17
CA ASN A 289 -19.68 0.58 15.59
C ASN A 289 -18.28 1.12 15.92
N GLY A 290 -17.25 0.71 15.17
CA GLY A 290 -15.88 1.20 15.38
C GLY A 290 -15.63 2.62 14.87
N HIS A 291 -16.52 3.15 14.02
CA HIS A 291 -16.33 4.42 13.32
C HIS A 291 -17.65 5.24 13.25
N ARG A 292 -18.43 5.21 14.33
CA ARG A 292 -19.79 5.79 14.35
C ARG A 292 -19.80 7.28 14.02
N GLU A 293 -18.88 8.04 14.61
CA GLU A 293 -18.83 9.49 14.41
C GLU A 293 -18.37 9.84 12.98
N GLU A 294 -17.43 9.08 12.42
CA GLU A 294 -17.01 9.21 11.02
C GLU A 294 -18.18 8.93 10.07
N PHE A 295 -18.96 7.88 10.33
CA PHE A 295 -20.15 7.57 9.51
C PHE A 295 -21.25 8.63 9.63
N LYS A 296 -21.46 9.23 10.81
CA LYS A 296 -22.39 10.36 10.96
C LYS A 296 -21.94 11.55 10.09
N ARG A 297 -20.66 11.94 10.21
CA ARG A 297 -20.06 13.03 9.41
C ARG A 297 -20.11 12.74 7.90
N LEU A 298 -19.88 11.50 7.48
CA LEU A 298 -20.01 11.10 6.08
C LEU A 298 -21.48 11.15 5.63
N GLY A 299 -22.42 10.72 6.47
CA GLY A 299 -23.86 10.75 6.19
C GLY A 299 -24.39 12.15 5.88
N GLU A 300 -23.88 13.17 6.58
CA GLU A 300 -24.16 14.58 6.31
C GLU A 300 -23.73 15.02 4.91
N ARG A 301 -22.68 14.40 4.33
CA ARG A 301 -22.20 14.69 2.97
C ARG A 301 -22.90 13.86 1.89
N LEU A 302 -23.31 12.64 2.22
CA LEU A 302 -23.93 11.72 1.27
C LEU A 302 -25.43 11.92 1.11
N HIS A 303 -26.11 12.48 2.12
CA HIS A 303 -27.57 12.68 2.14
C HIS A 303 -28.35 11.40 1.78
N PRO A 304 -28.20 10.29 2.53
CA PRO A 304 -28.81 8.99 2.18
C PRO A 304 -30.34 9.04 2.03
N HIS A 305 -31.02 9.96 2.74
CA HIS A 305 -32.47 10.15 2.65
C HIS A 305 -32.96 10.65 1.28
N GLU A 306 -32.09 11.30 0.49
CA GLU A 306 -32.41 11.69 -0.89
C GLU A 306 -32.45 10.51 -1.86
N TYR A 307 -32.00 9.31 -1.43
CA TYR A 307 -31.85 8.13 -2.29
C TYR A 307 -32.53 6.88 -1.68
N PRO A 308 -33.87 6.83 -1.63
CA PRO A 308 -34.62 5.72 -1.01
C PRO A 308 -34.40 4.35 -1.68
N ARG A 309 -33.84 4.33 -2.90
CA ARG A 309 -33.50 3.10 -3.63
C ARG A 309 -32.38 2.27 -2.99
N TRP A 310 -31.66 2.80 -2.00
CA TRP A 310 -30.56 2.13 -1.31
C TRP A 310 -30.87 1.95 0.18
N PRO A 311 -31.82 1.07 0.54
CA PRO A 311 -32.26 0.88 1.92
C PRO A 311 -31.17 0.28 2.81
N HIS A 312 -30.29 -0.57 2.28
CA HIS A 312 -29.19 -1.15 3.04
C HIS A 312 -28.11 -0.10 3.33
N ALA A 313 -27.85 0.82 2.41
CA ALA A 313 -26.99 1.97 2.70
C ALA A 313 -27.58 2.87 3.80
N ALA A 314 -28.90 3.11 3.79
CA ALA A 314 -29.57 3.88 4.85
C ALA A 314 -29.39 3.22 6.24
N SER A 315 -29.41 1.88 6.30
CA SER A 315 -29.20 1.14 7.54
C SER A 315 -27.82 1.37 8.18
N VAL A 316 -26.77 1.59 7.37
CA VAL A 316 -25.41 1.94 7.86
C VAL A 316 -25.48 3.20 8.73
N PHE A 317 -26.17 4.24 8.25
CA PHE A 317 -26.27 5.50 8.97
C PHE A 317 -27.25 5.41 10.16
N ALA A 318 -28.29 4.58 10.08
CA ALA A 318 -29.16 4.30 11.21
C ALA A 318 -28.41 3.62 12.36
N VAL A 319 -27.53 2.66 12.04
CA VAL A 319 -26.61 2.04 13.01
C VAL A 319 -25.66 3.07 13.60
N ALA A 320 -25.06 3.94 12.78
CA ALA A 320 -24.16 4.99 13.26
C ALA A 320 -24.86 5.93 14.28
N ARG A 321 -26.11 6.32 14.00
CA ARG A 321 -26.96 7.12 14.90
C ARG A 321 -27.48 6.36 16.11
N GLY A 322 -27.40 5.02 16.13
CA GLY A 322 -27.89 4.18 17.21
C GLY A 322 -29.39 3.87 17.13
N GLU A 323 -30.02 4.13 15.98
CA GLU A 323 -31.43 3.83 15.72
C GLU A 323 -31.66 2.32 15.47
N VAL A 324 -30.64 1.65 14.92
CA VAL A 324 -30.65 0.21 14.62
C VAL A 324 -29.47 -0.45 15.32
N ALA A 325 -29.73 -1.54 16.04
CA ALA A 325 -28.67 -2.32 16.68
C ALA A 325 -27.95 -3.21 15.66
N ALA A 326 -26.62 -3.11 15.59
CA ALA A 326 -25.77 -4.02 14.82
C ALA A 326 -24.81 -4.75 15.76
N PRO A 327 -25.22 -5.89 16.36
CA PRO A 327 -24.39 -6.60 17.33
C PRO A 327 -23.14 -7.17 16.66
N THR A 328 -21.97 -6.86 17.22
CA THR A 328 -20.69 -7.40 16.76
C THR A 328 -20.64 -8.92 16.93
N PHE A 329 -19.78 -9.56 16.14
CA PHE A 329 -19.51 -10.99 16.28
C PHE A 329 -19.20 -11.37 17.73
N GLY A 330 -18.33 -10.60 18.40
CA GLY A 330 -17.99 -10.80 19.81
C GLY A 330 -19.21 -10.68 20.71
N SER A 331 -20.01 -9.62 20.58
CA SER A 331 -21.22 -9.42 21.41
C SER A 331 -22.26 -10.54 21.24
N ARG A 332 -22.38 -11.12 20.04
CA ARG A 332 -23.27 -12.27 19.80
C ARG A 332 -22.77 -13.50 20.56
N VAL A 333 -21.48 -13.82 20.45
CA VAL A 333 -20.86 -14.93 21.19
C VAL A 333 -20.98 -14.72 22.70
N GLU A 334 -20.66 -13.53 23.20
CA GLU A 334 -20.75 -13.21 24.62
C GLU A 334 -22.18 -13.37 25.16
N ARG A 335 -23.19 -12.95 24.40
CA ARG A 335 -24.60 -13.14 24.78
C ARG A 335 -24.97 -14.61 24.90
N MET A 336 -24.54 -15.44 23.94
CA MET A 336 -24.81 -16.89 23.95
C MET A 336 -24.15 -17.55 25.17
N LEU A 337 -22.88 -17.20 25.43
CA LEU A 337 -22.17 -17.70 26.62
C LEU A 337 -22.82 -17.24 27.92
N ALA A 338 -23.27 -15.99 28.01
CA ALA A 338 -23.98 -15.48 29.19
C ALA A 338 -25.33 -16.19 29.44
N GLN A 339 -25.95 -16.72 28.39
CA GLN A 339 -27.19 -17.50 28.46
C GLN A 339 -26.95 -19.00 28.67
N GLY A 340 -25.68 -19.44 28.75
CA GLY A 340 -25.32 -20.86 28.85
C GLY A 340 -25.42 -21.63 27.52
N ASP A 341 -25.67 -20.96 26.39
CA ASP A 341 -25.76 -21.59 25.06
C ASP A 341 -24.36 -21.82 24.46
N VAL A 342 -23.63 -22.80 25.01
CA VAL A 342 -22.29 -23.16 24.53
C VAL A 342 -22.34 -23.79 23.14
N ALA A 343 -23.34 -24.63 22.87
CA ALA A 343 -23.52 -25.26 21.57
C ALA A 343 -23.72 -24.24 20.45
N GLY A 344 -24.54 -23.22 20.69
CA GLY A 344 -24.72 -22.11 19.76
C GLY A 344 -23.47 -21.25 19.61
N ALA A 345 -22.75 -20.96 20.71
CA ALA A 345 -21.48 -20.23 20.65
C ALA A 345 -20.43 -20.98 19.81
N LEU A 346 -20.32 -22.31 19.97
CA LEU A 346 -19.45 -23.17 19.15
C LEU A 346 -19.82 -23.10 17.66
N ARG A 347 -21.11 -23.16 17.34
CA ARG A 347 -21.60 -23.07 15.96
C ARG A 347 -21.21 -21.75 15.30
N VAL A 348 -21.34 -20.63 16.02
CA VAL A 348 -20.95 -19.30 15.52
C VAL A 348 -19.43 -19.16 15.40
N LEU A 349 -18.69 -19.67 16.39
CA LEU A 349 -17.23 -19.61 16.41
C LEU A 349 -16.56 -20.53 15.38
N GLY A 350 -17.26 -21.56 14.88
CA GLY A 350 -16.76 -22.45 13.82
C GLY A 350 -16.35 -21.71 12.55
N ALA A 351 -16.99 -20.57 12.24
CA ALA A 351 -16.62 -19.71 11.10
C ALA A 351 -15.38 -18.84 11.36
N ALA A 352 -14.83 -18.84 12.58
CA ALA A 352 -13.67 -18.05 12.97
C ALA A 352 -12.67 -18.89 13.80
N PRO A 353 -11.88 -19.77 13.15
CA PRO A 353 -11.02 -20.76 13.80
C PRO A 353 -10.11 -20.17 14.90
N GLY A 354 -9.43 -19.06 14.59
CA GLY A 354 -8.56 -18.41 15.57
C GLY A 354 -9.31 -17.80 16.76
N ARG A 355 -10.57 -17.39 16.61
CA ARG A 355 -11.39 -16.89 17.74
C ARG A 355 -11.92 -18.05 18.57
N LEU A 356 -12.34 -19.14 17.92
CA LEU A 356 -12.74 -20.38 18.60
C LEU A 356 -11.63 -20.87 19.52
N LEU A 357 -10.41 -21.02 18.98
CA LEU A 357 -9.27 -21.53 19.74
C LEU A 357 -8.90 -20.63 20.93
N ARG A 358 -9.00 -19.31 20.79
CA ARG A 358 -8.78 -18.36 21.90
C ARG A 358 -9.86 -18.42 22.97
N ALA A 359 -11.09 -18.78 22.59
CA ALA A 359 -12.22 -18.93 23.51
C ALA A 359 -12.37 -20.37 24.04
N LEU A 360 -11.56 -21.32 23.56
CA LEU A 360 -11.72 -22.76 23.78
C LEU A 360 -11.84 -23.11 25.26
N ASP A 361 -10.95 -22.55 26.05
CA ASP A 361 -10.97 -22.74 27.49
C ASP A 361 -12.33 -22.39 28.11
N ARG A 362 -12.77 -21.14 27.90
CA ARG A 362 -14.03 -20.65 28.45
C ARG A 362 -15.22 -21.49 27.97
N LEU A 363 -15.20 -21.93 26.72
CA LEU A 363 -16.22 -22.82 26.16
C LEU A 363 -16.27 -24.15 26.91
N LEU A 364 -15.11 -24.82 27.10
CA LEU A 364 -15.05 -26.11 27.78
C LEU A 364 -15.50 -26.04 29.25
N ARG A 365 -15.24 -24.92 29.91
CA ARG A 365 -15.72 -24.66 31.29
C ARG A 365 -17.22 -24.41 31.36
N GLY A 366 -17.82 -23.88 30.28
CA GLY A 366 -19.24 -23.62 30.19
C GLY A 366 -20.07 -24.85 29.81
N CYS A 367 -19.46 -25.91 29.28
CA CYS A 367 -20.17 -27.12 28.87
C CYS A 367 -20.82 -27.82 30.08
N ALA A 368 -22.12 -28.06 30.00
CA ALA A 368 -22.89 -28.76 31.02
C ALA A 368 -22.77 -30.29 30.91
N SER A 369 -22.45 -30.81 29.72
CA SER A 369 -22.38 -32.25 29.46
C SER A 369 -21.05 -32.70 28.84
N GLN A 370 -20.76 -34.00 28.93
CA GLN A 370 -19.60 -34.59 28.24
C GLN A 370 -19.74 -34.49 26.72
N ALA A 371 -20.95 -34.66 26.19
CA ALA A 371 -21.21 -34.54 24.75
C ALA A 371 -20.87 -33.13 24.21
N GLU A 372 -21.17 -32.08 24.98
CA GLU A 372 -20.77 -30.70 24.62
C GLU A 372 -19.26 -30.48 24.70
N ARG A 373 -18.58 -31.10 25.67
CA ARG A 373 -17.11 -31.07 25.76
C ARG A 373 -16.48 -31.75 24.55
N ASP A 374 -16.97 -32.92 24.17
CA ASP A 374 -16.48 -33.68 23.01
C ASP A 374 -16.71 -32.88 21.71
N ALA A 375 -17.88 -32.24 21.57
CA ALA A 375 -18.17 -31.34 20.45
C ALA A 375 -17.21 -30.12 20.42
N GLY A 376 -16.92 -29.52 21.57
CA GLY A 376 -15.96 -28.42 21.69
C GLY A 376 -14.54 -28.82 21.28
N VAL A 377 -14.09 -30.01 21.71
CA VAL A 377 -12.79 -30.57 21.30
C VAL A 377 -12.75 -30.85 19.80
N ALA A 378 -13.79 -31.46 19.24
CA ALA A 378 -13.87 -31.72 17.80
C ALA A 378 -13.81 -30.42 16.97
N ALA A 379 -14.57 -29.39 17.39
CA ALA A 379 -14.54 -28.08 16.75
C ALA A 379 -13.16 -27.41 16.85
N ALA A 380 -12.47 -27.56 17.99
CA ALA A 380 -11.11 -27.08 18.15
C ALA A 380 -10.11 -27.81 17.24
N SER A 381 -10.22 -29.14 17.11
CA SER A 381 -9.39 -29.93 16.21
C SER A 381 -9.56 -29.51 14.75
N GLN A 382 -10.79 -29.24 14.31
CA GLN A 382 -11.06 -28.71 12.97
C GLN A 382 -10.50 -27.30 12.80
N ALA A 383 -10.73 -26.42 13.78
CA ALA A 383 -10.22 -25.05 13.76
C ALA A 383 -8.68 -25.01 13.70
N ALA A 384 -8.00 -25.96 14.34
CA ALA A 384 -6.55 -26.03 14.34
C ALA A 384 -5.93 -26.24 12.95
N GLN A 385 -6.65 -26.88 12.02
CA GLN A 385 -6.17 -27.15 10.66
C GLN A 385 -6.03 -25.89 9.79
N SER A 386 -6.74 -24.82 10.15
CA SER A 386 -6.79 -23.57 9.38
C SER A 386 -6.36 -22.34 10.19
N ALA A 387 -5.98 -22.52 11.45
CA ALA A 387 -5.49 -21.45 12.30
C ALA A 387 -3.99 -21.18 12.07
N SER A 388 -3.56 -19.95 12.35
CA SER A 388 -2.14 -19.61 12.25
C SER A 388 -1.32 -20.29 13.35
N GLY A 389 -0.07 -20.65 13.03
CA GLY A 389 0.85 -21.27 13.98
C GLY A 389 1.02 -20.48 15.28
N ARG A 390 1.03 -19.14 15.21
CA ARG A 390 1.07 -18.26 16.39
C ARG A 390 -0.11 -18.50 17.34
N VAL A 391 -1.32 -18.70 16.82
CA VAL A 391 -2.51 -18.97 17.65
C VAL A 391 -2.40 -20.35 18.30
N LEU A 392 -1.95 -21.36 17.55
CA LEU A 392 -1.76 -22.72 18.07
C LEU A 392 -0.75 -22.74 19.22
N LEU A 393 0.39 -22.07 19.06
CA LEU A 393 1.42 -21.97 20.09
C LEU A 393 0.90 -21.24 21.33
N ALA A 394 0.18 -20.12 21.16
CA ALA A 394 -0.40 -19.38 22.28
C ALA A 394 -1.43 -20.20 23.07
N VAL A 395 -2.27 -20.98 22.37
CA VAL A 395 -3.27 -21.84 23.01
C VAL A 395 -2.62 -23.02 23.72
N ARG A 396 -1.62 -23.66 23.11
CA ARG A 396 -0.81 -24.70 23.75
C ARG A 396 -0.19 -24.18 25.05
N GLU A 397 0.46 -23.03 25.00
CA GLU A 397 1.10 -22.43 26.18
C GLU A 397 0.08 -22.10 27.28
N HIS A 398 -1.08 -21.55 26.90
CA HIS A 398 -2.17 -21.27 27.84
C HIS A 398 -2.63 -22.53 28.61
N PHE A 399 -2.80 -23.66 27.92
CA PHE A 399 -3.22 -24.90 28.57
C PHE A 399 -2.10 -25.59 29.37
N LEU A 400 -0.84 -25.52 28.91
CA LEU A 400 0.31 -26.05 29.67
C LEU A 400 0.55 -25.27 30.97
N GLY A 401 0.43 -23.95 30.91
CA GLY A 401 0.59 -23.06 32.07
C GLY A 401 -0.54 -23.16 33.08
N ARG A 402 -1.54 -24.01 32.85
CA ARG A 402 -2.72 -24.11 33.68
C ARG A 402 -2.72 -25.20 34.74
N GLY A 403 -1.86 -26.20 34.54
CA GLY A 403 -1.56 -27.24 35.52
C GLY A 403 -0.37 -26.90 36.42
N ARG A 404 0.21 -25.70 36.23
CA ARG A 404 1.15 -25.05 37.14
C ARG A 404 0.38 -24.00 37.92
#